data_AF-A0A9P6HI84-F1
#
_entry.id   AF-A0A9P6HI84-F1
#
_cell.length_a   1.000
_cell.length_b   1.000
_cell.length_c   1.000
_cell.angle_alpha   90.00
_cell.angle_beta   90.00
_cell.angle_gamma   90.00
#
_symmetry.space_group_name_H-M   'P 1'
#
loop_
_entity.id
_entity.type
_entity.pdbx_description
1 polymer ?
#
loop_
_entity_poly.entity_id
_entity_poly.type
_entity_poly.pdbx_seq_one_letter_code
_entity_poly.pdbx_strand_id
1 'polypeptide(L)'
;MHLLSLLLVAVLPVASMARMHVHRNPQTHRSRHHNHSRSTVYKLQDKFQGQTFFDGWDFFTQADPTHGNVIYESKENAQDLAYVQPDGTAVLKVDNVSTVAPGGNRRSVRITSKASYNGALVIADFWRFAHGPTVWPAFWAVGPNWPNGGEIDIVEFVNEYTTNQNTLHTGTNGVCTSNPNVGPLYKSANGTATQSFTGNLVSTQCLSSGSNNNGCAFTDGEGSAGHPFNVAAGGVFATLWDDTQISIWRFERNQIPQDIQNGNPNPDSWGTPVALWSNDSCNIAASFQDLSLVINISICGDWAGADFNNGNNGGTCADAVANSTNYDWAQINVNYISVYQAA
;
A
#
# COMPACT_ATOMS: atom_id res chain seq x y z
N MET A 1 88.61 1.37 -3.58
CA MET A 1 87.81 0.19 -3.17
C MET A 1 86.55 0.17 -4.01
N HIS A 2 86.42 -0.86 -4.85
CA HIS A 2 85.31 -1.28 -5.73
C HIS A 2 84.79 -0.25 -6.76
N LEU A 3 85.08 -0.35 -8.08
CA LEU A 3 84.60 -1.33 -9.10
C LEU A 3 83.06 -1.39 -9.11
N LEU A 4 82.29 -1.14 -10.18
CA LEU A 4 82.35 -1.50 -11.61
C LEU A 4 81.31 -0.60 -12.34
N SER A 5 81.60 0.04 -13.49
CA SER A 5 81.42 -0.46 -14.88
C SER A 5 79.92 -0.55 -15.30
N LEU A 6 79.44 -0.19 -16.50
CA LEU A 6 80.03 -0.22 -17.84
C LEU A 6 79.06 0.47 -18.85
N LEU A 7 79.59 1.21 -19.85
CA LEU A 7 79.27 1.22 -21.30
C LEU A 7 77.80 1.42 -21.81
N LEU A 8 77.47 1.96 -23.01
CA LEU A 8 78.13 2.66 -24.13
C LEU A 8 77.04 2.94 -25.21
N VAL A 9 77.33 3.91 -26.09
CA VAL A 9 76.90 4.09 -27.50
C VAL A 9 75.52 4.69 -27.82
N ALA A 10 75.63 5.81 -28.54
CA ALA A 10 74.64 6.52 -29.32
C ALA A 10 74.28 5.81 -30.63
N VAL A 11 73.00 5.87 -31.03
CA VAL A 11 72.56 5.66 -32.42
C VAL A 11 71.42 6.64 -32.73
N LEU A 12 71.67 7.58 -33.64
CA LEU A 12 70.62 8.29 -34.40
C LEU A 12 70.00 7.32 -35.40
N PRO A 13 68.68 7.44 -35.67
CA PRO A 13 68.32 7.53 -37.09
C PRO A 13 67.17 8.50 -37.41
N VAL A 14 67.42 9.27 -38.47
CA VAL A 14 66.60 9.43 -39.68
C VAL A 14 65.10 9.74 -39.50
N ALA A 15 64.77 11.00 -39.84
CA ALA A 15 63.42 11.45 -40.12
C ALA A 15 62.82 10.69 -41.31
N SER A 16 61.64 10.10 -41.11
CA SER A 16 60.78 9.56 -42.17
C SER A 16 59.46 10.33 -42.16
N MET A 17 59.17 11.00 -43.28
CA MET A 17 57.89 11.65 -43.53
C MET A 17 56.84 10.59 -43.88
N ALA A 18 55.87 10.37 -43.00
CA ALA A 18 54.67 9.60 -43.30
C ALA A 18 53.46 10.54 -43.42
N ARG A 19 52.83 10.55 -44.60
CA ARG A 19 51.57 11.23 -44.89
C ARG A 19 50.46 10.68 -43.98
N MET A 20 49.82 11.55 -43.19
CA MET A 20 48.55 11.24 -42.53
C MET A 20 47.43 11.14 -43.58
N HIS A 21 46.95 9.93 -43.84
CA HIS A 21 45.64 9.74 -44.44
C HIS A 21 44.56 9.97 -43.37
N VAL A 22 43.81 11.07 -43.50
CA VAL A 22 42.61 11.33 -42.71
C VAL A 22 41.51 10.38 -43.20
N HIS A 23 41.29 9.27 -42.49
CA HIS A 23 40.07 8.50 -42.63
C HIS A 23 38.92 9.27 -41.97
N ARG A 24 38.08 9.91 -42.79
CA ARG A 24 36.75 10.38 -42.36
C ARG A 24 35.88 9.16 -42.07
N ASN A 25 35.69 8.85 -40.79
CA ASN A 25 34.67 7.92 -40.35
C ASN A 25 33.31 8.66 -40.45
N PRO A 26 32.30 8.15 -41.19
CA PRO A 26 30.99 8.78 -41.21
C PRO A 26 30.37 8.65 -39.83
N GLN A 27 30.17 9.78 -39.16
CA GLN A 27 29.35 9.84 -37.95
C GLN A 27 27.93 9.40 -38.33
N THR A 28 27.59 8.18 -37.96
CA THR A 28 26.20 7.72 -37.94
C THR A 28 25.50 8.53 -36.85
N HIS A 29 24.72 9.53 -37.27
CA HIS A 29 23.75 10.17 -36.40
C HIS A 29 22.73 9.11 -35.97
N ARG A 30 23.01 8.42 -34.86
CA ARG A 30 21.98 7.71 -34.10
C ARG A 30 21.03 8.78 -33.59
N SER A 31 19.87 8.91 -34.22
CA SER A 31 18.74 9.59 -33.62
C SER A 31 18.47 8.91 -32.27
N ARG A 32 18.78 9.62 -31.18
CA ARG A 32 18.19 9.32 -29.89
C ARG A 32 16.69 9.57 -30.05
N HIS A 33 15.95 8.50 -30.34
CA HIS A 33 14.54 8.48 -30.06
C HIS A 33 14.41 8.61 -28.54
N HIS A 34 14.24 9.85 -28.07
CA HIS A 34 13.64 10.08 -26.78
C HIS A 34 12.22 9.55 -26.90
N ASN A 35 12.01 8.30 -26.43
CA ASN A 35 10.68 7.84 -26.06
C ASN A 35 10.23 8.75 -24.92
N HIS A 36 9.61 9.88 -25.27
CA HIS A 36 8.73 10.56 -24.36
C HIS A 36 7.54 9.64 -24.16
N SER A 37 7.64 8.71 -23.20
CA SER A 37 6.45 8.17 -22.58
C SER A 37 5.63 9.37 -22.12
N ARG A 38 4.47 9.59 -22.71
CA ARG A 38 3.55 10.61 -22.21
C ARG A 38 3.13 10.13 -20.83
N SER A 39 3.44 10.92 -19.81
CA SER A 39 2.94 10.68 -18.46
C SER A 39 1.41 10.65 -18.50
N THR A 40 0.82 9.61 -17.91
CA THR A 40 -0.62 9.43 -17.84
C THR A 40 -1.22 10.54 -16.98
N VAL A 41 -2.23 11.24 -17.51
CA VAL A 41 -2.95 12.26 -16.76
C VAL A 41 -4.06 11.60 -15.97
N TYR A 42 -4.13 11.86 -14.67
CA TYR A 42 -5.17 11.35 -13.79
C TYR A 42 -6.18 12.45 -13.47
N LYS A 43 -7.46 12.21 -13.75
CA LYS A 43 -8.57 13.13 -13.45
C LYS A 43 -9.35 12.63 -12.24
N LEU A 44 -9.68 13.55 -11.33
CA LEU A 44 -10.51 13.25 -10.17
C LEU A 44 -11.88 12.74 -10.61
N GLN A 45 -12.25 11.55 -10.16
CA GLN A 45 -13.55 10.95 -10.35
C GLN A 45 -14.42 11.14 -9.10
N ASP A 46 -13.94 10.67 -7.95
CA ASP A 46 -14.68 10.67 -6.69
C ASP A 46 -13.83 11.25 -5.56
N LYS A 47 -14.46 11.98 -4.64
CA LYS A 47 -13.79 12.54 -3.46
C LYS A 47 -14.69 12.42 -2.22
N PHE A 48 -14.27 11.57 -1.29
CA PHE A 48 -14.88 11.39 0.02
C PHE A 48 -14.15 12.28 1.03
N GLN A 49 -14.77 13.36 1.50
CA GLN A 49 -14.17 14.28 2.48
C GLN A 49 -15.24 15.10 3.21
N GLY A 50 -14.86 15.68 4.34
CA GLY A 50 -15.69 16.66 5.04
C GLY A 50 -17.03 16.10 5.51
N GLN A 51 -18.01 16.99 5.67
CA GLN A 51 -19.32 16.64 6.23
C GLN A 51 -20.10 15.63 5.38
N THR A 52 -19.76 15.49 4.10
CA THR A 52 -20.37 14.54 3.15
C THR A 52 -19.57 13.25 3.01
N PHE A 53 -18.56 13.01 3.85
CA PHE A 53 -17.68 11.84 3.72
C PHE A 53 -18.48 10.52 3.62
N PHE A 54 -19.46 10.33 4.51
CA PHE A 54 -20.27 9.10 4.60
C PHE A 54 -21.43 9.02 3.60
N ASP A 55 -21.58 9.97 2.68
CA ASP A 55 -22.66 9.92 1.67
C ASP A 55 -22.38 8.90 0.57
N GLY A 56 -21.11 8.70 0.27
CA GLY A 56 -20.62 7.76 -0.75
C GLY A 56 -20.45 6.32 -0.28
N TRP A 57 -20.92 5.97 0.92
CA TRP A 57 -20.66 4.67 1.55
C TRP A 57 -21.94 4.00 2.05
N ASP A 58 -21.95 2.68 1.99
CA ASP A 58 -22.93 1.80 2.62
C ASP A 58 -22.34 1.17 3.88
N PHE A 59 -23.16 0.98 4.91
CA PHE A 59 -22.76 0.37 6.19
C PHE A 59 -23.08 -1.12 6.17
N PHE A 60 -22.06 -1.95 6.34
CA PHE A 60 -22.20 -3.39 6.44
C PHE A 60 -22.64 -3.78 7.85
N THR A 61 -23.67 -4.62 7.96
CA THR A 61 -24.25 -5.02 9.26
C THR A 61 -24.37 -6.53 9.44
N GLN A 62 -23.76 -7.32 8.54
CA GLN A 62 -23.77 -8.77 8.66
C GLN A 62 -22.68 -9.23 9.64
N ALA A 63 -22.68 -10.52 9.96
CA ALA A 63 -21.61 -11.13 10.72
C ALA A 63 -20.26 -10.90 10.02
N ASP A 64 -19.21 -10.71 10.82
CA ASP A 64 -17.87 -10.49 10.31
C ASP A 64 -17.37 -11.71 9.52
N PRO A 65 -17.03 -11.57 8.24
CA PRO A 65 -16.56 -12.69 7.42
C PRO A 65 -15.27 -13.35 7.94
N THR A 66 -14.48 -12.60 8.73
CA THR A 66 -13.24 -13.06 9.36
C THR A 66 -13.44 -13.48 10.82
N HIS A 67 -14.70 -13.74 11.21
CA HIS A 67 -15.09 -14.32 12.50
C HIS A 67 -14.67 -13.50 13.73
N GLY A 68 -14.59 -12.17 13.60
CA GLY A 68 -14.26 -11.27 14.69
C GLY A 68 -15.30 -11.20 15.81
N ASN A 69 -14.85 -10.83 17.01
CA ASN A 69 -15.66 -10.49 18.19
C ASN A 69 -16.25 -9.06 18.04
N VAL A 70 -16.94 -8.82 16.93
CA VAL A 70 -17.40 -7.50 16.51
C VAL A 70 -18.88 -7.51 16.14
N ILE A 71 -19.56 -6.40 16.39
CA ILE A 71 -20.88 -6.10 15.85
C ILE A 71 -20.73 -4.89 14.95
N TYR A 72 -20.92 -5.06 13.64
CA TYR A 72 -20.94 -3.92 12.74
C TYR A 72 -22.31 -3.24 12.75
N GLU A 73 -22.32 -1.97 13.15
CA GLU A 73 -23.54 -1.20 13.30
C GLU A 73 -24.01 -0.56 11.98
N SER A 74 -25.32 -0.40 11.86
CA SER A 74 -25.94 0.40 10.79
C SER A 74 -25.57 1.88 10.91
N LYS A 75 -25.73 2.66 9.83
CA LYS A 75 -25.47 4.11 9.85
C LYS A 75 -26.28 4.82 10.94
N GLU A 76 -27.51 4.38 11.18
CA GLU A 76 -28.42 4.93 12.19
C GLU A 76 -27.95 4.62 13.62
N ASN A 77 -27.40 3.44 13.87
CA ASN A 77 -26.94 3.01 15.20
C ASN A 77 -25.47 3.38 15.48
N ALA A 78 -24.71 3.75 14.46
CA ALA A 78 -23.28 4.04 14.55
C ALA A 78 -22.98 5.53 14.73
N GLN A 79 -23.93 6.39 15.12
CA GLN A 79 -23.69 7.84 15.21
C GLN A 79 -22.58 8.23 16.21
N ASP A 80 -22.33 7.38 17.22
CA ASP A 80 -21.23 7.49 18.17
C ASP A 80 -19.91 6.87 17.69
N LEU A 81 -19.96 6.07 16.61
CA LEU A 81 -18.83 5.29 16.07
C LEU A 81 -18.35 5.78 14.70
N ALA A 82 -19.23 6.37 13.89
CA ALA A 82 -18.97 6.89 12.56
C ALA A 82 -19.60 8.27 12.40
N TYR A 83 -18.77 9.30 12.46
CA TYR A 83 -19.22 10.70 12.42
C TYR A 83 -18.15 11.61 11.85
N VAL A 84 -18.54 12.82 11.45
CA VAL A 84 -17.60 13.84 10.99
C VAL A 84 -17.43 14.89 12.08
N GLN A 85 -16.18 15.24 12.39
CA GLN A 85 -15.83 16.29 13.33
C GLN A 85 -16.12 17.68 12.73
N PRO A 86 -16.20 18.75 13.56
CA PRO A 86 -16.44 20.11 13.06
C PRO A 86 -15.39 20.60 12.04
N ASP A 87 -14.16 20.11 12.12
CA ASP A 87 -13.08 20.43 11.18
C ASP A 87 -13.15 19.66 9.85
N GLY A 88 -14.12 18.76 9.71
CA GLY A 88 -14.33 17.94 8.52
C GLY A 88 -13.63 16.57 8.55
N THR A 89 -12.92 16.22 9.61
CA THR A 89 -12.30 14.89 9.77
C THR A 89 -13.38 13.83 9.95
N ALA A 90 -13.40 12.81 9.08
CA ALA A 90 -14.27 11.66 9.29
C ALA A 90 -13.63 10.68 10.28
N VAL A 91 -14.41 10.21 11.25
CA VAL A 91 -13.98 9.30 12.30
C VAL A 91 -14.76 8.00 12.16
N LEU A 92 -14.05 6.87 12.19
CA LEU A 92 -14.60 5.53 12.37
C LEU A 92 -13.93 4.93 13.60
N LYS A 93 -14.68 4.42 14.58
CA LYS A 93 -14.09 3.90 15.82
C LYS A 93 -14.84 2.68 16.37
N VAL A 94 -14.14 1.97 17.26
CA VAL A 94 -14.72 0.92 18.09
C VAL A 94 -15.33 1.54 19.35
N ASP A 95 -16.40 0.93 19.85
CA ASP A 95 -17.01 1.27 21.14
C ASP A 95 -16.02 1.05 22.28
N ASN A 96 -15.55 2.11 22.91
CA ASN A 96 -14.60 2.08 24.03
C ASN A 96 -15.25 2.40 25.40
N VAL A 97 -16.59 2.37 25.49
CA VAL A 97 -17.32 2.77 26.72
C VAL A 97 -18.26 1.70 27.26
N SER A 98 -18.86 0.89 26.39
CA SER A 98 -19.82 -0.13 26.82
C SER A 98 -19.13 -1.26 27.59
N THR A 99 -19.84 -1.75 28.60
CA THR A 99 -19.48 -2.99 29.29
C THR A 99 -19.82 -4.18 28.39
N VAL A 100 -18.82 -4.99 28.08
CA VAL A 100 -18.95 -6.23 27.30
C VAL A 100 -18.44 -7.38 28.16
N ALA A 101 -19.15 -8.51 28.17
CA ALA A 101 -18.70 -9.70 28.88
C ALA A 101 -17.48 -10.33 28.17
N PRO A 102 -16.60 -11.06 28.88
CA PRO A 102 -15.56 -11.87 28.24
C PRO A 102 -16.14 -12.79 27.16
N GLY A 103 -15.53 -12.80 25.97
CA GLY A 103 -16.02 -13.51 24.79
C GLY A 103 -17.22 -12.87 24.08
N GLY A 104 -17.71 -11.73 24.58
CA GLY A 104 -18.75 -10.95 23.91
C GLY A 104 -18.22 -10.21 22.68
N ASN A 105 -19.14 -9.59 21.94
CA ASN A 105 -18.82 -8.78 20.76
C ASN A 105 -18.92 -7.30 21.10
N ARG A 106 -18.05 -6.50 20.48
CA ARG A 106 -17.99 -5.06 20.67
C ARG A 106 -18.39 -4.33 19.39
N ARG A 107 -19.11 -3.21 19.54
CA ARG A 107 -19.63 -2.46 18.40
C ARG A 107 -18.50 -1.77 17.64
N SER A 108 -18.58 -1.81 16.32
CA SER A 108 -17.65 -1.17 15.39
C SER A 108 -18.39 -0.86 14.08
N VAL A 109 -17.65 -0.45 13.06
CA VAL A 109 -18.18 -0.09 11.74
C VAL A 109 -17.36 -0.73 10.63
N ARG A 110 -18.06 -1.13 9.57
CA ARG A 110 -17.50 -1.50 8.27
C ARG A 110 -18.29 -0.77 7.21
N ILE A 111 -17.62 0.06 6.43
CA ILE A 111 -18.24 0.81 5.35
C ILE A 111 -17.64 0.40 4.02
N THR A 112 -18.47 0.35 2.98
CA THR A 112 -18.06 0.01 1.61
C THR A 112 -18.52 1.11 0.67
N SER A 113 -17.65 1.55 -0.25
CA SER A 113 -18.01 2.60 -1.19
C SER A 113 -19.14 2.12 -2.10
N LYS A 114 -20.07 3.02 -2.40
CA LYS A 114 -21.17 2.77 -3.35
C LYS A 114 -20.68 2.60 -4.79
N ALA A 115 -19.59 3.28 -5.11
CA ALA A 115 -18.91 3.17 -6.40
C ALA A 115 -17.93 1.98 -6.38
N SER A 116 -17.79 1.36 -7.55
CA SER A 116 -16.78 0.34 -7.84
C SER A 116 -15.90 0.78 -9.02
N TYR A 117 -14.68 0.23 -9.11
CA TYR A 117 -13.70 0.64 -10.12
C TYR A 117 -12.93 -0.57 -10.70
N ASN A 118 -12.65 -0.54 -12.01
CA ASN A 118 -11.84 -1.55 -12.72
C ASN A 118 -10.39 -1.10 -12.99
N GLY A 119 -10.03 0.02 -12.38
CA GLY A 119 -8.75 0.70 -12.51
C GLY A 119 -8.89 2.01 -11.75
N ALA A 120 -7.87 2.40 -10.98
CA ALA A 120 -7.90 3.66 -10.26
C ALA A 120 -6.52 4.06 -9.76
N LEU A 121 -6.32 5.37 -9.62
CA LEU A 121 -5.36 5.94 -8.68
C LEU A 121 -6.12 6.46 -7.47
N VAL A 122 -5.98 5.78 -6.34
CA VAL A 122 -6.61 6.14 -5.06
C VAL A 122 -5.58 6.84 -4.18
N ILE A 123 -5.96 7.98 -3.60
CA ILE A 123 -5.19 8.73 -2.61
C ILE A 123 -6.00 8.78 -1.33
N ALA A 124 -5.54 8.09 -0.29
CA ALA A 124 -6.17 8.07 1.03
C ALA A 124 -5.26 8.77 2.06
N ASP A 125 -5.76 9.87 2.63
CA ASP A 125 -5.06 10.64 3.66
C ASP A 125 -5.66 10.36 5.04
N PHE A 126 -4.87 9.72 5.91
CA PHE A 126 -5.25 9.41 7.28
C PHE A 126 -4.44 10.26 8.25
N TRP A 127 -5.14 10.93 9.17
CA TRP A 127 -4.51 11.57 10.32
C TRP A 127 -4.14 10.54 11.41
N ARG A 128 -4.99 9.53 11.57
CA ARG A 128 -4.77 8.40 12.48
C ARG A 128 -5.33 7.13 11.86
N PHE A 129 -4.72 6.01 12.19
CA PHE A 129 -5.25 4.68 11.93
C PHE A 129 -5.39 3.91 13.25
N ALA A 130 -6.44 3.10 13.35
CA ALA A 130 -6.77 2.40 14.58
C ALA A 130 -5.65 1.45 14.99
N HIS A 131 -5.44 1.25 16.29
CA HIS A 131 -4.59 0.19 16.82
C HIS A 131 -4.98 -0.12 18.26
N GLY A 132 -4.46 -1.23 18.78
CA GLY A 132 -4.63 -1.64 20.16
C GLY A 132 -4.73 -3.16 20.29
N PRO A 133 -4.69 -3.69 21.51
CA PRO A 133 -4.88 -5.11 21.74
C PRO A 133 -6.15 -5.61 21.06
N THR A 134 -6.08 -6.74 20.37
CA THR A 134 -7.19 -7.39 19.64
C THR A 134 -7.68 -6.68 18.37
N VAL A 135 -7.23 -5.46 18.08
CA VAL A 135 -7.77 -4.64 16.99
C VAL A 135 -7.25 -5.12 15.64
N TRP A 136 -8.12 -5.21 14.64
CA TRP A 136 -7.78 -5.52 13.24
C TRP A 136 -8.39 -4.46 12.32
N PRO A 137 -7.68 -3.36 12.06
CA PRO A 137 -8.16 -2.30 11.19
C PRO A 137 -7.71 -2.53 9.75
N ALA A 138 -8.57 -2.15 8.80
CA ALA A 138 -8.26 -2.28 7.38
C ALA A 138 -8.80 -1.11 6.55
N PHE A 139 -8.00 -0.67 5.58
CA PHE A 139 -8.43 0.08 4.40
C PHE A 139 -8.01 -0.71 3.17
N TRP A 140 -8.98 -1.13 2.38
CA TRP A 140 -8.78 -2.14 1.35
C TRP A 140 -9.78 -1.96 0.21
N ALA A 141 -9.64 -2.75 -0.85
CA ALA A 141 -10.55 -2.77 -1.97
C ALA A 141 -10.94 -4.21 -2.30
N VAL A 142 -12.21 -4.46 -2.62
CA VAL A 142 -12.72 -5.82 -2.84
C VAL A 142 -13.71 -5.88 -4.00
N GLY A 143 -13.56 -6.91 -4.83
CA GLY A 143 -14.47 -7.20 -5.93
C GLY A 143 -15.57 -8.19 -5.52
N PRO A 144 -16.56 -8.40 -6.40
CA PRO A 144 -17.65 -9.33 -6.14
C PRO A 144 -17.17 -10.79 -6.15
N ASN A 145 -17.93 -11.70 -5.53
CA ASN A 145 -17.65 -13.14 -5.54
C ASN A 145 -16.24 -13.49 -5.03
N TRP A 146 -15.86 -12.92 -3.89
CA TRP A 146 -14.57 -13.16 -3.26
C TRP A 146 -14.20 -14.66 -3.20
N PRO A 147 -12.95 -15.05 -3.50
CA PRO A 147 -11.82 -14.19 -3.87
C PRO A 147 -11.70 -13.93 -5.38
N ASN A 148 -12.66 -14.38 -6.20
CA ASN A 148 -12.54 -14.28 -7.66
C ASN A 148 -12.61 -12.83 -8.18
N GLY A 149 -13.32 -11.92 -7.50
CA GLY A 149 -13.28 -10.49 -7.84
C GLY A 149 -12.00 -9.77 -7.42
N GLY A 150 -11.12 -10.45 -6.68
CA GLY A 150 -9.89 -9.90 -6.14
C GLY A 150 -10.08 -9.05 -4.89
N GLU A 151 -9.00 -8.88 -4.16
CA GLU A 151 -8.90 -8.05 -2.96
C GLU A 151 -7.51 -7.42 -2.87
N ILE A 152 -7.46 -6.12 -2.55
CA ILE A 152 -6.24 -5.33 -2.38
C ILE A 152 -6.24 -4.72 -0.99
N ASP A 153 -5.38 -5.21 -0.11
CA ASP A 153 -5.18 -4.66 1.24
C ASP A 153 -4.15 -3.54 1.20
N ILE A 154 -4.63 -2.31 1.39
CA ILE A 154 -3.84 -1.09 1.26
C ILE A 154 -3.23 -0.68 2.60
N VAL A 155 -4.03 -0.76 3.66
CA VAL A 155 -3.58 -0.62 5.04
C VAL A 155 -4.19 -1.74 5.84
N GLU A 156 -3.39 -2.69 6.32
CA GLU A 156 -3.86 -3.79 7.13
C GLU A 156 -2.76 -4.28 8.07
N PHE A 157 -3.14 -4.47 9.34
CA PHE A 157 -2.28 -5.03 10.37
C PHE A 157 -3.16 -5.48 11.54
N VAL A 158 -2.55 -6.05 12.58
CA VAL A 158 -3.28 -6.53 13.76
C VAL A 158 -2.63 -6.07 15.05
N ASN A 159 -3.43 -6.02 16.11
CA ASN A 159 -2.98 -5.74 17.47
C ASN A 159 -2.21 -4.41 17.56
N GLU A 160 -1.01 -4.45 18.14
CA GLU A 160 -0.12 -3.29 18.30
C GLU A 160 1.04 -3.28 17.30
N TYR A 161 0.85 -3.91 16.13
CA TYR A 161 1.86 -3.91 15.08
C TYR A 161 2.17 -2.48 14.63
N THR A 162 3.46 -2.23 14.40
CA THR A 162 4.01 -0.92 14.01
C THR A 162 4.35 -0.85 12.52
N THR A 163 4.18 -1.97 11.81
CA THR A 163 4.38 -2.07 10.36
C THR A 163 3.08 -2.45 9.66
N ASN A 164 2.83 -1.82 8.52
CA ASN A 164 1.73 -2.12 7.63
C ASN A 164 2.03 -3.37 6.77
N GLN A 165 1.00 -4.16 6.48
CA GLN A 165 1.06 -5.21 5.47
C GLN A 165 0.19 -4.84 4.27
N ASN A 166 0.75 -4.96 3.08
CA ASN A 166 0.06 -4.81 1.81
C ASN A 166 -0.10 -6.19 1.18
N THR A 167 -1.34 -6.61 0.90
CA THR A 167 -1.64 -7.97 0.45
C THR A 167 -2.55 -7.96 -0.77
N LEU A 168 -2.36 -8.92 -1.67
CA LEU A 168 -3.38 -9.28 -2.65
C LEU A 168 -3.93 -10.68 -2.37
N HIS A 169 -5.24 -10.80 -2.48
CA HIS A 169 -5.95 -12.07 -2.54
C HIS A 169 -6.65 -12.22 -3.88
N THR A 170 -6.46 -13.36 -4.53
CA THR A 170 -7.07 -13.67 -5.83
C THR A 170 -7.71 -15.05 -5.83
N GLY A 171 -8.72 -15.22 -6.67
CA GLY A 171 -9.33 -16.52 -6.96
C GLY A 171 -8.58 -17.31 -8.03
N THR A 172 -9.27 -18.29 -8.61
CA THR A 172 -8.71 -19.21 -9.62
C THR A 172 -8.88 -18.73 -11.06
N ASN A 173 -9.58 -17.62 -11.27
CA ASN A 173 -9.88 -16.97 -12.53
C ASN A 173 -8.67 -16.29 -13.20
N GLY A 174 -7.57 -16.12 -12.47
CA GLY A 174 -6.31 -15.61 -13.00
C GLY A 174 -5.13 -16.09 -12.17
N VAL A 175 -4.00 -16.39 -12.82
CA VAL A 175 -2.75 -16.66 -12.10
C VAL A 175 -2.21 -15.34 -11.58
N CYS A 176 -2.02 -15.23 -10.27
CA CYS A 176 -1.41 -14.07 -9.64
C CYS A 176 -0.38 -14.46 -8.59
N THR A 177 0.83 -13.94 -8.78
CA THR A 177 1.96 -14.11 -7.87
C THR A 177 2.79 -12.83 -7.81
N SER A 178 3.33 -12.52 -6.63
CA SER A 178 4.41 -11.53 -6.52
C SER A 178 5.70 -12.14 -7.03
N ASN A 179 6.35 -11.47 -7.98
CA ASN A 179 7.69 -11.84 -8.41
C ASN A 179 8.60 -10.61 -8.35
N PRO A 180 9.64 -10.64 -7.49
CA PRO A 180 10.45 -9.46 -7.24
C PRO A 180 11.38 -9.09 -8.40
N ASN A 181 11.47 -9.94 -9.42
CA ASN A 181 12.35 -9.76 -10.58
C ASN A 181 11.60 -9.25 -11.84
N VAL A 182 10.30 -8.95 -11.74
CA VAL A 182 9.46 -8.46 -12.86
C VAL A 182 8.74 -7.17 -12.48
N GLY A 183 8.33 -6.41 -13.50
CA GLY A 183 7.76 -5.07 -13.35
C GLY A 183 8.77 -3.93 -13.58
N PRO A 184 8.28 -2.68 -13.58
CA PRO A 184 9.12 -1.51 -13.80
C PRO A 184 10.13 -1.32 -12.67
N LEU A 185 11.36 -0.96 -13.05
CA LEU A 185 12.37 -0.49 -12.10
C LEU A 185 12.12 0.98 -11.79
N TYR A 186 12.02 1.30 -10.51
CA TYR A 186 11.88 2.67 -10.05
C TYR A 186 13.24 3.25 -9.62
N LYS A 187 13.37 4.57 -9.69
CA LYS A 187 14.60 5.28 -9.33
C LYS A 187 14.77 5.29 -7.81
N SER A 188 15.91 4.81 -7.34
CA SER A 188 16.33 5.02 -5.96
C SER A 188 16.60 6.50 -5.69
N ALA A 189 16.69 6.89 -4.40
CA ALA A 189 17.06 8.24 -3.97
C ALA A 189 18.36 8.78 -4.63
N ASN A 190 19.25 7.88 -5.10
CA ASN A 190 20.51 8.22 -5.77
C ASN A 190 20.38 8.36 -7.30
N GLY A 191 19.17 8.33 -7.84
CA GLY A 191 18.87 8.56 -9.27
C GLY A 191 19.09 7.36 -10.19
N THR A 192 19.58 6.23 -9.66
CA THR A 192 19.75 4.98 -10.42
C THR A 192 18.51 4.10 -10.26
N ALA A 193 17.97 3.59 -11.36
CA ALA A 193 16.89 2.59 -11.33
C ALA A 193 17.45 1.25 -10.85
N THR A 194 17.10 0.84 -9.63
CA THR A 194 17.74 -0.31 -8.97
C THR A 194 16.78 -1.27 -8.29
N GLN A 195 15.54 -0.88 -7.99
CA GLN A 195 14.58 -1.71 -7.25
C GLN A 195 13.15 -1.44 -7.71
N SER A 196 12.33 -2.49 -7.69
CA SER A 196 10.91 -2.42 -8.08
C SER A 196 9.99 -2.03 -6.93
N PHE A 197 10.40 -2.26 -5.67
CA PHE A 197 9.65 -1.93 -4.46
C PHE A 197 10.61 -1.75 -3.25
N THR A 198 10.14 -1.15 -2.16
CA THR A 198 10.93 -0.95 -0.91
C THR A 198 10.54 -1.86 0.24
N GLY A 199 9.32 -2.43 0.21
CA GLY A 199 8.82 -3.33 1.26
C GLY A 199 9.50 -4.70 1.25
N ASN A 200 9.36 -5.42 2.36
CA ASN A 200 9.84 -6.79 2.48
C ASN A 200 8.80 -7.75 1.92
N LEU A 201 9.15 -8.51 0.87
CA LEU A 201 8.27 -9.54 0.32
C LEU A 201 8.20 -10.73 1.28
N VAL A 202 7.02 -11.00 1.84
CA VAL A 202 6.80 -12.06 2.85
C VAL A 202 6.01 -13.25 2.32
N SER A 203 5.19 -13.07 1.28
CA SER A 203 4.50 -14.16 0.58
C SER A 203 4.35 -13.84 -0.90
N THR A 204 4.46 -14.86 -1.76
CA THR A 204 4.40 -14.68 -3.22
C THR A 204 3.15 -15.22 -3.88
N GLN A 205 2.34 -16.04 -3.20
CA GLN A 205 1.17 -16.69 -3.79
C GLN A 205 -0.11 -15.92 -3.44
N CYS A 206 -0.73 -15.27 -4.43
CA CYS A 206 -1.92 -14.45 -4.19
C CYS A 206 -3.20 -15.30 -4.11
N LEU A 207 -3.15 -16.54 -4.62
CA LEU A 207 -4.29 -17.45 -4.64
C LEU A 207 -4.79 -17.74 -3.22
N SER A 208 -6.03 -17.34 -2.96
CA SER A 208 -6.78 -17.70 -1.76
C SER A 208 -7.74 -18.83 -2.09
N SER A 209 -7.57 -19.99 -1.44
CA SER A 209 -8.37 -21.19 -1.71
C SER A 209 -8.37 -22.15 -0.52
N GLY A 210 -9.53 -22.77 -0.25
CA GLY A 210 -9.68 -23.67 0.89
C GLY A 210 -9.36 -22.94 2.20
N SER A 211 -8.39 -23.46 2.95
CA SER A 211 -7.90 -22.84 4.19
C SER A 211 -6.71 -21.91 4.01
N ASN A 212 -6.16 -21.77 2.79
CA ASN A 212 -5.07 -20.84 2.53
C ASN A 212 -5.66 -19.48 2.16
N ASN A 213 -5.47 -18.51 3.05
CA ASN A 213 -5.84 -17.12 2.85
C ASN A 213 -4.67 -16.18 3.19
N ASN A 214 -3.43 -16.59 2.92
CA ASN A 214 -2.27 -15.75 3.23
C ASN A 214 -2.09 -14.60 2.23
N GLY A 215 -2.58 -14.79 1.00
CA GLY A 215 -2.31 -13.87 -0.11
C GLY A 215 -0.82 -13.73 -0.41
N CYS A 216 -0.50 -12.84 -1.34
CA CYS A 216 0.87 -12.44 -1.63
C CYS A 216 1.09 -11.04 -1.07
N ALA A 217 2.11 -10.89 -0.23
CA ALA A 217 2.18 -9.79 0.71
C ALA A 217 3.57 -9.16 0.79
N PHE A 218 3.56 -7.85 1.03
CA PHE A 218 4.72 -7.05 1.40
C PHE A 218 4.50 -6.43 2.79
N THR A 219 5.54 -6.40 3.61
CA THR A 219 5.55 -5.63 4.86
C THR A 219 6.35 -4.35 4.66
N ASP A 220 5.75 -3.21 5.00
CA ASP A 220 6.39 -1.89 4.96
C ASP A 220 7.40 -1.72 6.12
N GLY A 221 8.17 -0.63 6.12
CA GLY A 221 9.11 -0.28 7.17
C GLY A 221 8.43 0.14 8.49
N GLU A 222 9.21 0.16 9.56
CA GLU A 222 8.80 0.69 10.88
C GLU A 222 8.19 2.10 10.75
N GLY A 223 7.20 2.40 11.59
CA GLY A 223 6.47 3.67 11.53
C GLY A 223 5.31 3.72 10.54
N SER A 224 5.09 2.66 9.75
CA SER A 224 4.04 2.63 8.73
C SER A 224 2.65 2.32 9.28
N ALA A 225 2.54 1.83 10.51
CA ALA A 225 1.28 1.50 11.16
C ALA A 225 1.29 1.81 12.67
N GLY A 226 0.14 1.57 13.31
CA GLY A 226 0.01 1.56 14.76
C GLY A 226 0.30 2.89 15.44
N HIS A 227 0.78 2.80 16.69
CA HIS A 227 1.11 3.97 17.50
C HIS A 227 2.14 4.89 16.83
N PRO A 228 3.26 4.39 16.26
CA PRO A 228 4.24 5.21 15.54
C PRO A 228 3.65 6.05 14.40
N PHE A 229 2.77 5.46 13.57
CA PHE A 229 2.09 6.19 12.50
C PHE A 229 1.26 7.36 13.06
N ASN A 230 0.55 7.11 14.17
CA ASN A 230 -0.30 8.10 14.82
C ASN A 230 0.47 9.25 15.48
N VAL A 231 1.64 9.00 16.07
CA VAL A 231 2.50 10.07 16.63
C VAL A 231 3.18 10.90 15.54
N ALA A 232 3.37 10.33 14.35
CA ALA A 232 3.86 11.03 13.16
C ALA A 232 2.77 11.83 12.42
N ALA A 233 1.58 11.99 13.01
CA ALA A 233 0.42 12.66 12.38
C ALA A 233 -0.08 11.96 11.10
N GLY A 234 0.10 10.63 11.05
CA GLY A 234 -0.33 9.77 9.97
C GLY A 234 0.40 10.02 8.66
N GLY A 235 -0.32 9.92 7.55
CA GLY A 235 0.26 9.99 6.22
C GLY A 235 -0.73 9.70 5.11
N VAL A 236 -0.20 9.59 3.89
CA VAL A 236 -0.96 9.28 2.69
C VAL A 236 -0.58 7.90 2.18
N PHE A 237 -1.57 7.07 1.92
CA PHE A 237 -1.41 5.87 1.12
C PHE A 237 -1.95 6.15 -0.28
N ALA A 238 -1.11 5.90 -1.29
CA ALA A 238 -1.49 6.03 -2.69
C ALA A 238 -1.44 4.66 -3.35
N THR A 239 -2.53 4.27 -3.99
CA THR A 239 -2.67 2.97 -4.66
C THR A 239 -3.02 3.19 -6.11
N LEU A 240 -2.17 2.73 -7.02
CA LEU A 240 -2.47 2.63 -8.44
C LEU A 240 -2.78 1.18 -8.76
N TRP A 241 -3.94 0.90 -9.34
CA TRP A 241 -4.16 -0.33 -10.07
C TRP A 241 -4.68 -0.05 -11.47
N ASP A 242 -4.05 -0.68 -12.45
CA ASP A 242 -4.44 -0.69 -13.85
C ASP A 242 -4.18 -2.09 -14.45
N ASP A 243 -4.29 -2.25 -15.77
CA ASP A 243 -4.07 -3.52 -16.44
C ASP A 243 -2.59 -3.94 -16.51
N THR A 244 -1.66 -3.07 -16.09
CA THR A 244 -0.22 -3.31 -16.13
C THR A 244 0.39 -3.58 -14.76
N GLN A 245 -0.14 -2.98 -13.69
CA GLN A 245 0.40 -3.14 -12.34
C GLN A 245 -0.61 -2.80 -11.24
N ILE A 246 -0.30 -3.29 -10.03
CA ILE A 246 -0.80 -2.77 -8.77
C ILE A 246 0.40 -2.27 -7.97
N SER A 247 0.39 -0.99 -7.60
CA SER A 247 1.46 -0.32 -6.86
C SER A 247 0.91 0.42 -5.67
N ILE A 248 1.56 0.32 -4.51
CA ILE A 248 1.17 1.02 -3.29
C ILE A 248 2.36 1.81 -2.75
N TRP A 249 2.17 3.11 -2.55
CA TRP A 249 3.10 4.02 -1.88
C TRP A 249 2.54 4.44 -0.53
N ARG A 250 3.43 4.67 0.43
CA ARG A 250 3.13 5.40 1.65
C ARG A 250 4.03 6.63 1.72
N PHE A 251 3.42 7.77 1.98
CA PHE A 251 4.13 9.02 2.25
C PHE A 251 3.89 9.43 3.70
N GLU A 252 4.97 9.66 4.43
CA GLU A 252 4.90 10.29 5.76
C GLU A 252 4.28 11.69 5.63
N ARG A 253 3.64 12.16 6.70
CA ARG A 253 2.93 13.46 6.71
C ARG A 253 3.75 14.62 6.13
N ASN A 254 5.05 14.68 6.42
CA ASN A 254 5.98 15.72 5.98
C ASN A 254 6.64 15.45 4.61
N GLN A 255 6.32 14.32 3.97
CA GLN A 255 6.87 13.88 2.68
C GLN A 255 5.80 13.71 1.60
N ILE A 256 4.55 14.12 1.85
CA ILE A 256 3.47 14.05 0.87
C ILE A 256 3.84 14.87 -0.38
N PRO A 257 3.91 14.25 -1.57
CA PRO A 257 4.20 14.92 -2.83
C PRO A 257 3.31 16.13 -3.11
N GLN A 258 3.88 17.21 -3.65
CA GLN A 258 3.17 18.47 -3.88
C GLN A 258 2.05 18.34 -4.94
N ASP A 259 2.23 17.46 -5.90
CA ASP A 259 1.26 17.15 -6.94
C ASP A 259 -0.01 16.49 -6.36
N ILE A 260 0.13 15.65 -5.32
CA ILE A 260 -1.00 15.14 -4.53
C ILE A 260 -1.72 16.30 -3.81
N GLN A 261 -0.97 17.17 -3.12
CA GLN A 261 -1.55 18.32 -2.40
C GLN A 261 -2.28 19.30 -3.34
N ASN A 262 -1.80 19.42 -4.58
CA ASN A 262 -2.41 20.26 -5.61
C ASN A 262 -3.60 19.59 -6.33
N GLY A 263 -3.91 18.33 -6.01
CA GLY A 263 -5.00 17.58 -6.65
C GLY A 263 -4.72 17.19 -8.11
N ASN A 264 -3.44 17.08 -8.50
CA ASN A 264 -3.01 16.67 -9.83
C ASN A 264 -1.91 15.59 -9.73
N PRO A 265 -2.24 14.41 -9.18
CA PRO A 265 -1.26 13.38 -8.84
C PRO A 265 -0.59 12.79 -10.10
N ASN A 266 0.71 12.54 -9.99
CA ASN A 266 1.55 11.94 -11.01
C ASN A 266 2.46 10.85 -10.40
N PRO A 267 2.04 9.58 -10.45
CA PRO A 267 2.80 8.44 -9.93
C PRO A 267 4.23 8.31 -10.50
N ASP A 268 4.48 8.75 -11.74
CA ASP A 268 5.81 8.67 -12.37
C ASP A 268 6.89 9.47 -11.60
N SER A 269 6.45 10.41 -10.75
CA SER A 269 7.32 11.31 -9.99
C SER A 269 7.58 10.87 -8.55
N TRP A 270 6.88 9.84 -8.05
CA TRP A 270 6.90 9.47 -6.63
C TRP A 270 8.03 8.53 -6.23
N GLY A 271 8.72 7.94 -7.21
CA GLY A 271 9.80 6.99 -6.96
C GLY A 271 9.28 5.58 -6.65
N THR A 272 10.09 4.80 -5.94
CA THR A 272 9.83 3.37 -5.70
C THR A 272 8.65 3.14 -4.74
N PRO A 273 7.63 2.34 -5.10
CA PRO A 273 6.53 1.99 -4.22
C PRO A 273 6.97 1.06 -3.07
N VAL A 274 6.15 0.97 -2.02
CA VAL A 274 6.31 -0.01 -0.95
C VAL A 274 6.04 -1.42 -1.47
N ALA A 275 4.97 -1.58 -2.26
CA ALA A 275 4.55 -2.85 -2.84
C ALA A 275 4.29 -2.69 -4.34
N LEU A 276 4.66 -3.71 -5.12
CA LEU A 276 4.43 -3.78 -6.56
C LEU A 276 4.06 -5.21 -6.97
N TRP A 277 2.96 -5.32 -7.72
CA TRP A 277 2.60 -6.53 -8.46
C TRP A 277 2.49 -6.18 -9.95
N SER A 278 3.33 -6.80 -10.77
CA SER A 278 3.34 -6.59 -12.23
C SER A 278 2.37 -7.53 -12.93
N ASN A 279 1.78 -7.06 -14.05
CA ASN A 279 0.96 -7.91 -14.90
C ASN A 279 1.75 -9.09 -15.53
N ASP A 280 3.08 -9.03 -15.52
CA ASP A 280 3.96 -10.12 -15.99
C ASP A 280 3.82 -11.42 -15.19
N SER A 281 3.47 -11.33 -13.89
CA SER A 281 3.30 -12.47 -12.98
C SER A 281 1.93 -12.51 -12.31
N CYS A 282 1.05 -11.59 -12.70
CA CYS A 282 -0.32 -11.49 -12.20
C CYS A 282 -1.27 -11.04 -13.29
N ASN A 283 -2.24 -11.84 -13.68
CA ASN A 283 -3.25 -11.38 -14.64
C ASN A 283 -4.24 -10.42 -13.94
N ILE A 284 -3.87 -9.14 -13.84
CA ILE A 284 -4.58 -8.17 -13.01
C ILE A 284 -6.02 -7.97 -13.51
N ALA A 285 -6.20 -7.77 -14.82
CA ALA A 285 -7.53 -7.57 -15.41
C ALA A 285 -8.47 -8.77 -15.21
N ALA A 286 -7.94 -10.00 -15.15
CA ALA A 286 -8.76 -11.17 -14.85
C ALA A 286 -9.03 -11.34 -13.36
N SER A 287 -8.07 -10.99 -12.50
CA SER A 287 -8.10 -11.23 -11.06
C SER A 287 -8.82 -10.14 -10.26
N PHE A 288 -8.91 -8.91 -10.76
CA PHE A 288 -9.46 -7.76 -10.03
C PHE A 288 -10.54 -7.08 -10.86
N GLN A 289 -11.79 -7.12 -10.37
CA GLN A 289 -12.96 -6.63 -11.10
C GLN A 289 -13.88 -5.88 -10.15
N ASP A 290 -14.39 -4.75 -10.59
CA ASP A 290 -15.39 -3.94 -9.89
C ASP A 290 -15.06 -3.73 -8.40
N LEU A 291 -13.82 -3.34 -8.11
CA LEU A 291 -13.35 -3.18 -6.73
C LEU A 291 -14.06 -2.00 -6.05
N SER A 292 -14.68 -2.26 -4.92
CA SER A 292 -15.23 -1.24 -4.01
C SER A 292 -14.26 -1.02 -2.86
N LEU A 293 -14.07 0.23 -2.44
CA LEU A 293 -13.23 0.57 -1.30
C LEU A 293 -13.94 0.21 0.00
N VAL A 294 -13.20 -0.25 1.01
CA VAL A 294 -13.72 -0.66 2.31
C VAL A 294 -12.85 -0.07 3.42
N ILE A 295 -13.50 0.43 4.47
CA ILE A 295 -12.85 0.75 5.75
C ILE A 295 -13.57 -0.03 6.84
N ASN A 296 -12.84 -0.76 7.67
CA ASN A 296 -13.39 -1.40 8.86
C ASN A 296 -12.39 -1.46 10.00
N ILE A 297 -12.93 -1.75 11.19
CA ILE A 297 -12.15 -2.16 12.35
C ILE A 297 -12.81 -3.42 12.91
N SER A 298 -12.25 -4.60 12.61
CA SER A 298 -12.61 -5.85 13.28
C SER A 298 -11.85 -6.00 14.60
N ILE A 299 -12.21 -7.03 15.36
CA ILE A 299 -11.70 -7.33 16.69
C ILE A 299 -11.49 -8.85 16.78
N CYS A 300 -10.31 -9.31 17.19
CA CYS A 300 -9.94 -10.72 17.21
C CYS A 300 -10.04 -11.37 15.81
N GLY A 301 -10.90 -12.38 15.67
CA GLY A 301 -11.09 -13.09 14.41
C GLY A 301 -9.86 -13.88 13.97
N ASP A 302 -9.90 -14.28 12.70
CA ASP A 302 -8.99 -15.26 12.12
C ASP A 302 -7.52 -14.84 12.19
N TRP A 303 -7.22 -13.54 12.07
CA TRP A 303 -5.86 -13.03 12.14
C TRP A 303 -5.50 -12.43 13.51
N ALA A 304 -6.12 -11.32 13.92
CA ALA A 304 -5.72 -10.65 15.17
C ALA A 304 -5.93 -11.53 16.39
N GLY A 305 -6.98 -12.36 16.39
CA GLY A 305 -7.25 -13.30 17.47
C GLY A 305 -6.19 -14.41 17.55
N ALA A 306 -5.81 -14.99 16.42
CA ALA A 306 -4.76 -15.99 16.36
C ALA A 306 -3.41 -15.40 16.80
N ASP A 307 -3.04 -14.23 16.27
CA ASP A 307 -1.80 -13.53 16.63
C ASP A 307 -1.75 -13.18 18.12
N PHE A 308 -2.84 -12.62 18.67
CA PHE A 308 -2.92 -12.25 20.07
C PHE A 308 -2.79 -13.46 21.00
N ASN A 309 -3.47 -14.57 20.69
CA ASN A 309 -3.43 -15.79 21.50
C ASN A 309 -2.07 -16.49 21.44
N ASN A 310 -1.36 -16.37 20.32
CA ASN A 310 0.00 -16.88 20.17
C ASN A 310 1.03 -15.99 20.89
N GLY A 311 0.69 -14.73 21.17
CA GLY A 311 1.48 -13.84 22.00
C GLY A 311 1.33 -14.14 23.50
N ASN A 312 2.35 -13.80 24.28
CA ASN A 312 2.32 -13.90 25.75
C ASN A 312 1.53 -12.73 26.38
N ASN A 313 0.29 -12.51 25.94
CA ASN A 313 -0.51 -11.33 26.27
C ASN A 313 -1.35 -11.47 27.56
N GLY A 314 -1.17 -12.56 28.32
CA GLY A 314 -1.80 -12.74 29.64
C GLY A 314 -3.29 -13.14 29.61
N GLY A 315 -3.80 -13.65 28.49
CA GLY A 315 -5.18 -14.10 28.33
C GLY A 315 -5.51 -14.48 26.90
N THR A 316 -6.79 -14.75 26.61
CA THR A 316 -7.26 -14.95 25.24
C THR A 316 -7.74 -13.63 24.65
N CYS A 317 -7.74 -13.53 23.31
CA CYS A 317 -8.28 -12.38 22.60
C CYS A 317 -9.74 -12.14 22.99
N ALA A 318 -10.54 -13.21 23.05
CA ALA A 318 -11.94 -13.18 23.44
C ALA A 318 -12.15 -12.57 24.83
N ASP A 319 -11.30 -12.89 25.81
CA ASP A 319 -11.38 -12.31 27.15
C ASP A 319 -10.96 -10.84 27.15
N ALA A 320 -9.94 -10.49 26.37
CA ALA A 320 -9.42 -9.14 26.25
C ALA A 320 -10.45 -8.15 25.65
N VAL A 321 -11.47 -8.64 24.91
CA VAL A 321 -12.54 -7.79 24.37
C VAL A 321 -13.35 -7.09 25.46
N ALA A 322 -13.43 -7.67 26.67
CA ALA A 322 -14.17 -7.07 27.77
C ALA A 322 -13.56 -5.75 28.27
N ASN A 323 -12.24 -5.56 28.11
CA ASN A 323 -11.56 -4.36 28.57
C ASN A 323 -11.75 -3.21 27.56
N SER A 324 -12.61 -2.24 27.90
CA SER A 324 -12.94 -1.14 27.00
C SER A 324 -11.75 -0.20 26.73
N THR A 325 -10.77 -0.11 27.63
CA THR A 325 -9.58 0.75 27.44
C THR A 325 -8.66 0.27 26.33
N ASN A 326 -8.79 -1.00 25.90
CA ASN A 326 -8.06 -1.52 24.74
C ASN A 326 -8.43 -0.78 23.44
N TYR A 327 -9.55 -0.05 23.45
CA TYR A 327 -10.15 0.58 22.27
C TYR A 327 -10.07 2.12 22.30
N ASP A 328 -9.35 2.71 23.25
CA ASP A 328 -9.18 4.18 23.33
C ASP A 328 -8.46 4.75 22.10
N TRP A 329 -7.65 3.93 21.43
CA TRP A 329 -6.93 4.26 20.19
C TRP A 329 -7.44 3.50 18.96
N ALA A 330 -8.53 2.74 19.10
CA ALA A 330 -9.16 2.00 18.01
C ALA A 330 -10.08 2.92 17.18
N GLN A 331 -9.48 3.95 16.56
CA GLN A 331 -10.16 4.89 15.68
C GLN A 331 -9.33 5.22 14.43
N ILE A 332 -10.00 5.30 13.28
CA ILE A 332 -9.47 5.77 12.01
C ILE A 332 -9.98 7.18 11.78
N ASN A 333 -9.05 8.13 11.60
CA ASN A 333 -9.36 9.53 11.30
C ASN A 333 -8.95 9.82 9.86
N VAL A 334 -9.93 10.04 8.99
CA VAL A 334 -9.74 10.25 7.56
C VAL A 334 -9.86 11.73 7.25
N ASN A 335 -8.82 12.30 6.64
CA ASN A 335 -8.87 13.65 6.10
C ASN A 335 -9.66 13.65 4.78
N TYR A 336 -9.29 12.76 3.86
CA TYR A 336 -10.02 12.51 2.62
C TYR A 336 -9.61 11.18 1.97
N ILE A 337 -10.45 10.69 1.06
CA ILE A 337 -10.11 9.68 0.06
C ILE A 337 -10.50 10.23 -1.31
N SER A 338 -9.57 10.25 -2.25
CA SER A 338 -9.79 10.71 -3.63
C SER A 338 -9.48 9.59 -4.61
N VAL A 339 -10.35 9.38 -5.58
CA VAL A 339 -10.18 8.38 -6.65
C VAL A 339 -10.03 9.11 -7.97
N TYR A 340 -9.00 8.77 -8.73
CA TYR A 340 -8.70 9.34 -10.04
C TYR A 340 -8.69 8.26 -11.11
N GLN A 341 -9.06 8.64 -12.34
CA GLN A 341 -9.01 7.80 -13.54
C GLN A 341 -8.00 8.33 -14.54
N ALA A 342 -7.36 7.42 -15.27
CA ALA A 342 -6.56 7.77 -16.44
C ALA A 342 -7.46 8.45 -17.49
N ALA A 343 -6.96 9.56 -18.05
CA ALA A 343 -7.72 10.49 -18.88
C ALA A 343 -7.54 10.37 -20.39
#